data_AF-A0A0V8LX72-F1
#
_entry.id   AF-A0A0V8LX72-F1
#
_cell.length_a   1.000
_cell.length_b   1.000
_cell.length_c   1.000
_cell.angle_alpha   90.00
_cell.angle_beta   90.00
_cell.angle_gamma   90.00
#
_symmetry.space_group_name_H-M   'P 1'
#
loop_
_entity.id
_entity.type
_entity.pdbx_description
1 polymer ?
#
loop_
_entity_poly.entity_id
_entity_poly.type
_entity_poly.pdbx_seq_one_letter_code
_entity_poly.pdbx_strand_id
1 'polypeptide(L)'
;MNKNLTPRINLIKQDGREVEREKLAILRVLASCQTPLGSKIIARRLKNEYGIELSERAVRYHLIMLDDRGMTCKISRRDGRSITQLGLEELENALVTDKVGFVIDKIERLAYLTDFNLDTLSGMVPVNISFFAKEQFKPALRAMAQAYKANLCVSELVCIAHEGDKIADISVPAGQVAFATVCSIVINGTLLKAGIPMDSRFGGTLQFHQNKPRRFTDMIYYTGSSLDPSEIFIASRMTSVSEVARRGEGKVLCNFREIPAASLPLAEKIIAKLKNAGINGVLVVGEAGKSVCEMPSGLNKVGMIMMGGLNPVAAAVENDIPAASQAMSGLIPYSSFKNYWEAAGLKKPA
;
A
#
# COMPACT_ATOMS: atom_id res chain seq x y z
N MET A 1 0.42 -50.04 -27.62
CA MET A 1 0.03 -48.65 -27.92
C MET A 1 -0.53 -48.00 -26.65
N ASN A 2 -0.15 -46.74 -26.40
CA ASN A 2 -0.56 -45.87 -25.28
C ASN A 2 -0.12 -46.22 -23.85
N LYS A 3 1.20 -46.14 -23.60
CA LYS A 3 1.76 -45.64 -22.33
C LYS A 3 2.84 -44.62 -22.70
N ASN A 4 2.53 -43.32 -22.64
CA ASN A 4 3.48 -42.17 -22.59
C ASN A 4 2.84 -40.78 -22.86
N LEU A 5 1.52 -40.61 -22.73
CA LEU A 5 0.87 -39.29 -22.89
C LEU A 5 0.74 -38.50 -21.58
N THR A 6 0.85 -39.15 -20.41
CA THR A 6 0.57 -38.53 -19.10
C THR A 6 1.59 -37.46 -18.65
N PRO A 7 2.92 -37.62 -18.82
CA PRO A 7 3.88 -36.59 -18.41
C PRO A 7 3.82 -35.35 -19.30
N ARG A 8 3.67 -35.54 -20.62
CA ARG A 8 3.59 -34.46 -21.62
C ARG A 8 2.33 -33.61 -21.45
N ILE A 9 1.19 -34.22 -21.15
CA ILE A 9 -0.07 -33.47 -20.89
C ILE A 9 0.05 -32.62 -19.61
N ASN A 10 0.73 -33.11 -18.57
CA ASN A 10 0.95 -32.34 -17.34
C ASN A 10 1.93 -31.18 -17.54
N LEU A 11 3.00 -31.37 -18.32
CA LEU A 11 3.93 -30.29 -18.70
C LEU A 11 3.24 -29.21 -19.54
N ILE A 12 2.44 -29.58 -20.54
CA ILE A 12 1.68 -28.61 -21.38
C ILE A 12 0.61 -27.87 -20.56
N LYS A 13 -0.02 -28.54 -19.59
CA LYS A 13 -0.98 -27.89 -18.65
C LYS A 13 -0.29 -26.99 -17.62
N GLN A 14 0.93 -27.32 -17.19
CA GLN A 14 1.76 -26.47 -16.34
C GLN A 14 2.22 -25.22 -17.09
N ASP A 15 2.71 -25.39 -18.32
CA ASP A 15 3.14 -24.31 -19.22
C ASP A 15 1.97 -23.37 -19.54
N GLY A 16 0.77 -23.92 -19.78
CA GLY A 16 -0.45 -23.12 -19.94
C GLY A 16 -0.83 -22.32 -18.68
N ARG A 17 -0.72 -22.89 -17.48
CA ARG A 17 -0.99 -22.17 -16.23
C ARG A 17 0.03 -21.08 -15.93
N GLU A 18 1.30 -21.35 -16.22
CA GLU A 18 2.39 -20.40 -16.05
C GLU A 18 2.20 -19.19 -16.97
N VAL A 19 1.92 -19.44 -18.25
CA VAL A 19 1.61 -18.40 -19.24
C VAL A 19 0.37 -17.58 -18.84
N GLU A 20 -0.67 -18.20 -18.29
CA GLU A 20 -1.83 -17.45 -17.79
C GLU A 20 -1.48 -16.59 -16.56
N ARG A 21 -0.65 -17.08 -15.63
CA ARG A 21 -0.14 -16.27 -14.51
C ARG A 21 0.69 -15.07 -14.97
N GLU A 22 1.54 -15.27 -15.98
CA GLU A 22 2.32 -14.20 -16.59
C GLU A 22 1.43 -13.13 -17.23
N LYS A 23 0.38 -13.54 -17.96
CA LYS A 23 -0.61 -12.62 -18.53
C LYS A 23 -1.34 -11.82 -17.45
N LEU A 24 -1.81 -12.49 -16.40
CA LEU A 24 -2.48 -11.83 -15.27
C LEU A 24 -1.53 -10.86 -14.57
N ALA A 25 -0.26 -11.23 -14.37
CA ALA A 25 0.74 -10.34 -13.78
C ALA A 25 1.00 -9.10 -14.67
N ILE A 26 1.04 -9.25 -16.00
CA ILE A 26 1.15 -8.12 -16.94
C ILE A 26 -0.07 -7.20 -16.81
N LEU A 27 -1.28 -7.75 -16.80
CA LEU A 27 -2.50 -6.97 -16.61
C LEU A 27 -2.49 -6.24 -15.26
N ARG A 28 -2.03 -6.86 -14.17
CA ARG A 28 -1.89 -6.20 -12.86
C ARG A 28 -0.91 -5.03 -12.89
N VAL A 29 0.25 -5.21 -13.54
CA VAL A 29 1.23 -4.13 -13.72
C VAL A 29 0.60 -2.96 -14.46
N LEU A 30 -0.15 -3.22 -15.54
CA LEU A 30 -0.86 -2.20 -16.30
C LEU A 30 -1.97 -1.52 -15.49
N ALA A 31 -2.79 -2.28 -14.76
CA ALA A 31 -3.88 -1.77 -13.93
C ALA A 31 -3.38 -0.86 -12.79
N SER A 32 -2.18 -1.11 -12.27
CA SER A 32 -1.58 -0.29 -11.23
C SER A 32 -1.04 1.07 -11.72
N CYS A 33 -1.09 1.37 -13.02
CA CYS A 33 -0.61 2.63 -13.59
C CYS A 33 -1.72 3.35 -14.35
N GLN A 34 -1.85 4.67 -14.11
CA GLN A 34 -2.77 5.51 -14.87
C GLN A 34 -2.22 5.91 -16.25
N THR A 35 -0.91 5.72 -16.47
CA THR A 35 -0.25 6.01 -17.75
C THR A 35 0.11 4.74 -18.50
N PRO A 36 0.14 4.77 -19.85
CA PRO A 36 0.57 3.62 -20.64
C PRO A 36 2.00 3.18 -20.28
N LEU A 37 2.27 1.87 -20.33
CA LEU A 37 3.59 1.32 -19.99
C LEU A 37 4.26 0.61 -21.17
N GLY A 38 5.57 0.86 -21.32
CA GLY A 38 6.44 0.15 -22.24
C GLY A 38 6.87 -1.23 -21.73
N SER A 39 7.17 -2.14 -22.65
CA SER A 39 7.58 -3.53 -22.34
C SER A 39 8.80 -3.63 -21.41
N LYS A 40 9.74 -2.69 -21.50
CA LYS A 40 10.93 -2.65 -20.63
C LYS A 40 10.55 -2.35 -19.18
N ILE A 41 9.57 -1.48 -18.95
CA ILE A 41 9.10 -1.13 -17.60
C ILE A 41 8.31 -2.31 -17.05
N ILE A 42 7.43 -2.89 -17.86
CA ILE A 42 6.62 -4.06 -17.47
C ILE A 42 7.53 -5.23 -17.07
N ALA A 43 8.51 -5.60 -17.89
CA ALA A 43 9.46 -6.69 -17.58
C ALA A 43 10.19 -6.47 -16.24
N ARG A 44 10.63 -5.24 -15.98
CA ARG A 44 11.29 -4.89 -14.72
C ARG A 44 10.35 -5.03 -13.53
N ARG A 45 9.11 -4.54 -13.66
CA ARG A 45 8.11 -4.63 -12.59
C ARG A 45 7.70 -6.08 -12.33
N LEU A 46 7.53 -6.89 -13.37
CA LEU A 46 7.28 -8.34 -13.22
C LEU A 46 8.35 -9.02 -12.39
N LYS A 47 9.63 -8.77 -12.72
CA LYS A 47 10.76 -9.32 -11.97
C LYS A 47 10.79 -8.82 -10.52
N ASN A 48 10.61 -7.51 -10.32
CA ASN A 48 10.79 -6.87 -9.01
C ASN A 48 9.60 -7.02 -8.05
N GLU A 49 8.37 -7.18 -8.57
CA GLU A 49 7.14 -7.23 -7.78
C GLU A 49 6.55 -8.64 -7.70
N TYR A 50 6.74 -9.46 -8.73
CA TYR A 50 6.11 -10.79 -8.84
C TYR A 50 7.11 -11.94 -8.95
N GLY A 51 8.42 -11.65 -9.03
CA GLY A 51 9.46 -12.68 -9.23
C GLY A 51 9.41 -13.34 -10.61
N ILE A 52 8.66 -12.77 -11.56
CA ILE A 52 8.48 -13.32 -12.91
C ILE A 52 9.54 -12.73 -13.83
N GLU A 53 10.48 -13.56 -14.29
CA GLU A 53 11.56 -13.14 -15.18
C GLU A 53 11.18 -13.31 -16.66
N LEU A 54 10.63 -12.26 -17.25
CA LEU A 54 10.36 -12.20 -18.69
C LEU A 54 11.31 -11.23 -19.40
N SER A 55 11.83 -11.65 -20.55
CA SER A 55 12.55 -10.74 -21.45
C SER A 55 11.62 -9.67 -22.02
N GLU A 56 12.14 -8.52 -22.43
CA GLU A 56 11.33 -7.48 -23.09
C GLU A 56 10.62 -8.03 -24.34
N ARG A 57 11.26 -8.95 -25.07
CA ARG A 57 10.66 -9.62 -26.24
C ARG A 57 9.47 -10.50 -25.84
N ALA A 58 9.60 -11.28 -24.76
CA ALA A 58 8.52 -12.11 -24.25
C ALA A 58 7.35 -11.26 -23.76
N VAL A 59 7.60 -10.18 -23.02
CA VAL A 59 6.55 -9.23 -22.61
C VAL A 59 5.82 -8.64 -23.83
N ARG A 60 6.55 -8.24 -24.89
CA ARG A 60 5.91 -7.77 -26.13
C ARG A 60 5.03 -8.85 -26.79
N TYR A 61 5.42 -10.11 -26.70
CA TYR A 61 4.66 -11.23 -27.23
C TYR A 61 3.34 -11.44 -26.47
N HIS A 62 3.36 -11.43 -25.13
CA HIS A 62 2.11 -11.46 -24.35
C HIS A 62 1.22 -10.25 -24.62
N LEU A 63 1.79 -9.04 -24.72
CA LEU A 63 1.02 -7.83 -25.03
C LEU A 63 0.31 -7.91 -26.38
N ILE A 64 0.92 -8.51 -27.40
CA ILE A 64 0.25 -8.73 -28.69
C ILE A 64 -0.97 -9.64 -28.51
N MET A 65 -0.84 -10.74 -27.75
CA MET A 65 -1.98 -11.62 -27.47
C MET A 65 -3.09 -10.94 -26.66
N LEU A 66 -2.72 -10.06 -25.73
CA LEU A 66 -3.68 -9.31 -24.91
C LEU A 66 -4.37 -8.22 -25.75
N ASP A 67 -3.64 -7.58 -26.67
CA ASP A 67 -4.18 -6.63 -27.65
C ASP A 67 -5.19 -7.35 -28.58
N ASP A 68 -4.85 -8.54 -29.10
CA ASP A 68 -5.72 -9.36 -29.96
C ASP A 68 -7.02 -9.80 -29.25
N ARG A 69 -6.97 -9.95 -27.92
CA ARG A 69 -8.14 -10.25 -27.07
C ARG A 69 -8.87 -9.00 -26.59
N GLY A 70 -8.43 -7.81 -26.97
CA GLY A 70 -9.01 -6.54 -26.54
C GLY A 70 -8.82 -6.21 -25.06
N MET A 71 -7.94 -6.94 -24.34
CA MET A 71 -7.65 -6.75 -22.91
C MET A 71 -6.65 -5.62 -22.66
N THR A 72 -5.82 -5.32 -23.66
CA THR A 72 -4.93 -4.15 -23.67
C THR A 72 -5.10 -3.35 -24.95
N CYS A 73 -4.73 -2.08 -24.90
CA CYS A 73 -4.75 -1.19 -26.04
C CYS A 73 -3.38 -0.52 -26.20
N LYS A 74 -2.86 -0.57 -27.43
CA LYS A 74 -1.62 0.10 -27.81
C LYS A 74 -1.89 1.58 -28.08
N ILE A 75 -1.36 2.45 -27.21
CA ILE A 75 -1.49 3.91 -27.38
C ILE A 75 -0.49 4.42 -28.41
N SER A 76 0.80 4.09 -28.25
CA SER A 76 1.82 4.37 -29.26
C SER A 76 3.05 3.49 -29.07
N ARG A 77 4.00 3.53 -30.02
CA ARG A 77 5.28 2.80 -29.87
C ARG A 77 6.12 3.37 -28.71
N ARG A 78 5.97 4.66 -28.38
CA ARG A 78 6.73 5.33 -27.30
C ARG A 78 6.02 5.23 -25.95
N ASP A 79 4.70 5.37 -25.93
CA ASP A 79 3.91 5.40 -24.70
C ASP A 79 3.62 3.99 -24.18
N GLY A 80 3.49 3.00 -25.09
CA GLY A 80 3.29 1.60 -24.72
C GLY A 80 1.82 1.20 -24.74
N ARG A 81 1.39 0.42 -23.74
CA ARG A 81 0.03 -0.15 -23.67
C ARG A 81 -0.69 0.31 -22.41
N SER A 82 -2.00 0.44 -22.50
CA SER A 82 -2.90 0.59 -21.37
C SER A 82 -3.80 -0.64 -21.26
N ILE A 83 -4.27 -0.93 -20.04
CA ILE A 83 -5.33 -1.92 -19.84
C ILE A 83 -6.68 -1.36 -20.31
N THR A 84 -7.54 -2.21 -20.86
CA THR A 84 -8.92 -1.85 -21.23
C THR A 84 -9.90 -2.27 -20.14
N GLN A 85 -11.17 -1.89 -20.28
CA GLN A 85 -12.24 -2.39 -19.40
C GLN A 85 -12.32 -3.92 -19.41
N LEU A 86 -12.20 -4.54 -20.58
CA LEU A 86 -12.18 -6.01 -20.70
C LEU A 86 -10.98 -6.63 -19.98
N GLY A 87 -9.81 -5.98 -20.02
CA GLY A 87 -8.65 -6.43 -19.25
C GLY A 87 -8.84 -6.30 -17.74
N LEU A 88 -9.56 -5.26 -17.28
CA LEU A 88 -9.94 -5.12 -15.87
C LEU A 88 -10.95 -6.20 -15.47
N GLU A 89 -11.95 -6.48 -16.31
CA GLU A 89 -12.90 -7.58 -16.11
C GLU A 89 -12.21 -8.95 -16.09
N GLU A 90 -11.19 -9.16 -16.92
CA GLU A 90 -10.37 -10.39 -16.87
C GLU A 90 -9.66 -10.51 -15.52
N LEU A 91 -9.08 -9.42 -15.02
CA LEU A 91 -8.53 -9.38 -13.67
C LEU A 91 -9.60 -9.64 -12.61
N GLU A 92 -10.82 -9.15 -12.76
CA GLU A 92 -11.94 -9.39 -11.84
C GLU A 92 -12.50 -10.82 -11.90
N ASN A 93 -12.39 -11.49 -13.04
CA ASN A 93 -12.88 -12.86 -13.25
C ASN A 93 -11.79 -13.94 -13.12
N ALA A 94 -10.51 -13.55 -13.06
CA ALA A 94 -9.41 -14.48 -12.83
C ALA A 94 -9.63 -15.34 -11.57
N LEU A 95 -9.08 -16.56 -11.57
CA LEU A 95 -9.27 -17.51 -10.48
C LEU A 95 -8.89 -16.89 -9.13
N VAL A 96 -9.73 -17.11 -8.12
CA VAL A 96 -9.51 -16.62 -6.75
C VAL A 96 -8.13 -17.02 -6.21
N THR A 97 -7.63 -18.20 -6.59
CA THR A 97 -6.30 -18.69 -6.24
C THR A 97 -5.15 -17.83 -6.76
N ASP A 98 -5.35 -17.06 -7.82
CA ASP A 98 -4.34 -16.17 -8.40
C ASP A 98 -4.48 -14.71 -7.90
N LYS A 99 -5.39 -14.46 -6.95
CA LYS A 99 -5.71 -13.13 -6.36
C LYS A 99 -5.44 -13.07 -4.87
N VAL A 100 -5.81 -14.12 -4.16
CA VAL A 100 -5.68 -14.24 -2.71
C VAL A 100 -4.19 -14.27 -2.35
N GLY A 101 -3.81 -13.52 -1.32
CA GLY A 101 -2.42 -13.44 -0.86
C GLY A 101 -1.63 -12.25 -1.43
N PHE A 102 -2.10 -11.59 -2.49
CA PHE A 102 -1.34 -10.52 -3.15
C PHE A 102 -0.98 -9.37 -2.20
N VAL A 103 -1.89 -8.98 -1.32
CA VAL A 103 -1.64 -7.87 -0.39
C VAL A 103 -0.63 -8.27 0.68
N ILE A 104 -0.70 -9.48 1.22
CA ILE A 104 0.27 -9.93 2.23
C ILE A 104 1.66 -10.08 1.60
N ASP A 105 1.78 -10.65 0.40
CA ASP A 105 3.04 -10.77 -0.33
C ASP A 105 3.68 -9.38 -0.58
N LYS A 106 2.84 -8.40 -0.94
CA LYS A 106 3.29 -7.01 -1.14
C LYS A 106 3.79 -6.38 0.16
N ILE A 107 3.13 -6.63 1.29
CA ILE A 107 3.55 -6.17 2.62
C ILE A 107 4.91 -6.77 2.98
N GLU A 108 5.07 -8.09 2.85
CA GLU A 108 6.31 -8.81 3.17
C GLU A 108 7.48 -8.32 2.31
N ARG A 109 7.26 -8.18 1.00
CA ARG A 109 8.26 -7.66 0.07
C ARG A 109 8.71 -6.25 0.44
N LEU A 110 7.77 -5.33 0.69
CA LEU A 110 8.10 -3.95 1.06
C LEU A 110 8.78 -3.86 2.42
N ALA A 111 8.36 -4.67 3.41
CA ALA A 111 9.04 -4.76 4.69
C ALA A 111 10.50 -5.22 4.52
N TYR A 112 10.73 -6.24 3.69
CA TYR A 112 12.09 -6.73 3.41
C TYR A 112 12.97 -5.68 2.73
N LEU A 113 12.43 -4.99 1.73
CA LEU A 113 13.15 -3.97 0.94
C LEU A 113 13.33 -2.63 1.68
N THR A 114 12.59 -2.39 2.76
CA THR A 114 12.79 -1.22 3.62
C THR A 114 14.14 -1.34 4.33
N ASP A 115 15.03 -0.39 4.14
CA ASP A 115 16.37 -0.34 4.74
C ASP A 115 16.61 0.95 5.55
N PHE A 116 15.52 1.58 6.00
CA PHE A 116 15.57 2.79 6.81
C PHE A 116 16.38 2.60 8.10
N ASN A 117 17.51 3.30 8.19
CA ASN A 117 18.41 3.31 9.33
C ASN A 117 18.03 4.44 10.29
N LEU A 118 17.63 4.07 11.51
CA LEU A 118 17.16 4.97 12.55
C LEU A 118 18.27 5.86 13.14
N ASP A 119 19.52 5.43 13.07
CA ASP A 119 20.64 6.16 13.66
C ASP A 119 21.18 7.23 12.69
N THR A 120 21.15 6.96 11.38
CA THR A 120 21.59 7.90 10.33
C THR A 120 20.45 8.67 9.66
N LEU A 121 19.19 8.31 9.94
CA LEU A 121 17.99 8.86 9.30
C LEU A 121 18.10 8.83 7.76
N SER A 122 18.49 7.67 7.23
CA SER A 122 18.71 7.47 5.80
C SER A 122 18.22 6.09 5.34
N GLY A 123 18.15 5.89 4.03
CA GLY A 123 17.60 4.68 3.43
C GLY A 123 16.20 4.92 2.83
N MET A 124 15.55 3.84 2.48
CA MET A 124 14.31 3.76 1.72
C MET A 124 13.14 3.47 2.65
N VAL A 125 12.08 4.28 2.51
CA VAL A 125 10.86 4.21 3.31
C VAL A 125 9.67 3.90 2.41
N PRO A 126 8.79 2.96 2.81
CA PRO A 126 7.62 2.61 2.02
C PRO A 126 6.57 3.72 2.09
N VAL A 127 5.90 3.98 0.96
CA VAL A 127 4.90 5.06 0.83
C VAL A 127 3.57 4.56 0.29
N ASN A 128 2.51 5.29 0.64
CA ASN A 128 1.27 5.30 -0.12
C ASN A 128 1.26 6.56 -0.98
N ILE A 129 0.75 6.48 -2.21
CA ILE A 129 0.69 7.62 -3.13
C ILE A 129 -0.76 7.89 -3.49
N SER A 130 -1.19 9.13 -3.30
CA SER A 130 -2.53 9.60 -3.69
C SER A 130 -2.42 10.70 -4.72
N PHE A 131 -3.22 10.60 -5.77
CA PHE A 131 -3.27 11.58 -6.85
C PHE A 131 -4.47 12.51 -6.69
N PHE A 132 -4.20 13.80 -6.81
CA PHE A 132 -5.21 14.87 -6.76
C PHE A 132 -5.16 15.67 -8.04
N ALA A 133 -6.31 16.19 -8.50
CA ALA A 133 -6.33 17.24 -9.52
C ALA A 133 -5.56 18.47 -9.00
N LYS A 134 -4.77 19.09 -9.88
CA LYS A 134 -3.88 20.21 -9.50
C LYS A 134 -4.63 21.35 -8.82
N GLU A 135 -5.84 21.65 -9.29
CA GLU A 135 -6.70 22.73 -8.78
C GLU A 135 -7.27 22.39 -7.39
N GLN A 136 -7.45 21.11 -7.09
CA GLN A 136 -8.00 20.62 -5.83
C GLN A 136 -6.93 20.34 -4.77
N PHE A 137 -5.65 20.31 -5.15
CA PHE A 137 -4.58 19.89 -4.24
C PHE A 137 -4.40 20.85 -3.04
N LYS A 138 -4.50 22.16 -3.24
CA LYS A 138 -4.41 23.14 -2.13
C LYS A 138 -5.59 23.04 -1.15
N PRO A 139 -6.86 22.95 -1.61
CA PRO A 139 -7.98 22.53 -0.76
C PRO A 139 -7.74 21.21 -0.03
N ALA A 140 -7.20 20.20 -0.72
CA ALA A 140 -6.90 18.88 -0.12
C ALA A 140 -5.94 19.03 1.05
N LEU A 141 -4.82 19.75 0.86
CA LEU A 141 -3.86 20.03 1.93
C LEU A 141 -4.57 20.63 3.14
N ARG A 142 -5.45 21.63 2.99
CA ARG A 142 -6.19 22.20 4.13
C ARG A 142 -7.12 21.20 4.82
N ALA A 143 -7.84 20.38 4.06
CA ALA A 143 -8.72 19.35 4.61
C ALA A 143 -7.94 18.28 5.40
N MET A 144 -6.73 17.93 4.95
CA MET A 144 -5.84 16.99 5.65
C MET A 144 -5.27 17.54 6.96
N ALA A 145 -5.22 18.87 7.14
CA ALA A 145 -4.52 19.52 8.25
C ALA A 145 -5.08 19.10 9.62
N GLN A 146 -6.39 18.88 9.73
CA GLN A 146 -7.01 18.43 10.97
C GLN A 146 -6.55 17.02 11.39
N ALA A 147 -6.34 16.12 10.42
CA ALA A 147 -5.85 14.77 10.68
C ALA A 147 -4.40 14.80 11.19
N TYR A 148 -3.53 15.60 10.56
CA TYR A 148 -2.15 15.81 11.04
C TYR A 148 -2.12 16.45 12.43
N LYS A 149 -2.92 17.50 12.66
CA LYS A 149 -3.02 18.16 13.98
C LYS A 149 -3.45 17.19 15.08
N ALA A 150 -4.36 16.28 14.78
CA ALA A 150 -4.85 15.28 15.71
C ALA A 150 -3.95 14.03 15.83
N ASN A 151 -2.77 14.03 15.18
CA ASN A 151 -1.86 12.88 15.11
C ASN A 151 -2.51 11.61 14.53
N LEU A 152 -3.49 11.77 13.64
CA LEU A 152 -4.17 10.66 12.96
C LEU A 152 -3.41 10.24 11.69
N CYS A 153 -2.09 10.15 11.77
CA CYS A 153 -1.19 9.83 10.65
C CYS A 153 -0.04 8.95 11.15
N VAL A 154 0.63 8.25 10.24
CA VAL A 154 1.86 7.50 10.57
C VAL A 154 3.04 8.44 10.85
N SER A 155 3.13 9.54 10.09
CA SER A 155 4.20 10.52 10.17
C SER A 155 3.71 11.84 9.59
N GLU A 156 4.26 12.96 10.04
CA GLU A 156 4.11 14.27 9.38
C GLU A 156 4.99 14.41 8.12
N LEU A 157 5.81 13.40 7.79
CA LEU A 157 6.66 13.39 6.62
C LEU A 157 5.86 13.08 5.36
N VAL A 158 5.95 13.96 4.37
CA VAL A 158 5.25 13.85 3.09
C VAL A 158 6.20 14.16 1.94
N CYS A 159 5.91 13.62 0.76
CA CYS A 159 6.60 13.98 -0.47
C CYS A 159 5.55 14.39 -1.52
N ILE A 160 5.83 15.45 -2.27
CA ILE A 160 4.95 15.99 -3.30
C ILE A 160 5.71 15.91 -4.62
N ALA A 161 5.08 15.31 -5.62
CA ALA A 161 5.58 15.28 -6.99
C ALA A 161 4.52 15.84 -7.93
N HIS A 162 4.94 16.66 -8.89
CA HIS A 162 4.06 17.33 -9.83
C HIS A 162 3.97 16.57 -11.15
N GLU A 163 3.04 16.96 -12.02
CA GLU A 163 2.93 16.46 -13.38
C GLU A 163 4.30 16.27 -14.07
N GLY A 164 4.51 15.08 -14.63
CA GLY A 164 5.75 14.72 -15.32
C GLY A 164 6.89 14.26 -14.41
N ASP A 165 6.84 14.58 -13.10
CA ASP A 165 7.79 14.06 -12.12
C ASP A 165 7.60 12.55 -11.92
N LYS A 166 8.60 11.93 -11.29
CA LYS A 166 8.53 10.54 -10.84
C LYS A 166 8.61 10.46 -9.33
N ILE A 167 7.76 9.62 -8.75
CA ILE A 167 7.78 9.28 -7.33
C ILE A 167 7.70 7.77 -7.18
N ALA A 168 8.70 7.19 -6.50
CA ALA A 168 9.03 5.77 -6.61
C ALA A 168 9.18 5.36 -8.10
N ASP A 169 8.42 4.38 -8.57
CA ASP A 169 8.40 3.92 -9.97
C ASP A 169 7.20 4.47 -10.78
N ILE A 170 6.50 5.48 -10.25
CA ILE A 170 5.26 6.02 -10.83
C ILE A 170 5.51 7.41 -11.40
N SER A 171 5.14 7.60 -12.67
CA SER A 171 5.09 8.93 -13.30
C SER A 171 3.79 9.62 -12.94
N VAL A 172 3.86 10.89 -12.53
CA VAL A 172 2.67 11.68 -12.19
C VAL A 172 1.93 12.07 -13.48
N PRO A 173 0.64 11.73 -13.63
CA PRO A 173 -0.14 12.07 -14.82
C PRO A 173 -0.30 13.57 -15.07
N ALA A 174 -0.64 13.93 -16.30
CA ALA A 174 -0.97 15.30 -16.66
C ALA A 174 -2.19 15.81 -15.88
N GLY A 175 -2.15 17.08 -15.43
CA GLY A 175 -3.19 17.70 -14.62
C GLY A 175 -3.26 17.23 -13.18
N GLN A 176 -2.34 16.37 -12.72
CA GLN A 176 -2.36 15.80 -11.38
C GLN A 176 -1.14 16.20 -10.54
N VAL A 177 -1.32 16.08 -9.22
CA VAL A 177 -0.25 16.15 -8.21
C VAL A 177 -0.29 14.86 -7.41
N ALA A 178 0.88 14.22 -7.26
CA ALA A 178 1.05 13.06 -6.41
C ALA A 178 1.47 13.48 -5.01
N PHE A 179 0.77 12.97 -4.02
CA PHE A 179 1.01 13.19 -2.60
C PHE A 179 1.35 11.85 -1.93
N ALA A 180 2.60 11.71 -1.49
CA ALA A 180 3.06 10.52 -0.81
C ALA A 180 3.05 10.70 0.71
N THR A 181 2.52 9.69 1.40
CA THR A 181 2.52 9.56 2.86
C THR A 181 3.33 8.34 3.28
N VAL A 182 3.96 8.39 4.45
CA VAL A 182 4.68 7.23 5.01
C VAL A 182 3.70 6.08 5.27
N CYS A 183 4.03 4.90 4.75
CA CYS A 183 3.27 3.68 4.98
C CYS A 183 3.69 3.04 6.32
N SER A 184 2.75 2.48 7.07
CA SER A 184 3.04 1.82 8.36
C SER A 184 3.93 0.59 8.22
N ILE A 185 4.12 0.07 7.00
CA ILE A 185 5.10 -0.98 6.66
C ILE A 185 6.53 -0.57 7.02
N VAL A 186 6.84 0.74 7.17
CA VAL A 186 8.15 1.14 7.68
C VAL A 186 8.44 0.51 9.04
N ILE A 187 7.42 0.34 9.90
CA ILE A 187 7.53 -0.31 11.21
C ILE A 187 7.83 -1.80 11.02
N ASN A 188 7.16 -2.48 10.09
CA ASN A 188 7.46 -3.86 9.73
C ASN A 188 8.92 -4.01 9.31
N GLY A 189 9.39 -3.15 8.40
CA GLY A 189 10.76 -3.19 7.89
C GLY A 189 11.79 -2.97 8.98
N THR A 190 11.63 -1.92 9.79
CA THR A 190 12.57 -1.61 10.86
C THR A 190 12.62 -2.71 11.94
N LEU A 191 11.48 -3.27 12.34
CA LEU A 191 11.46 -4.39 13.28
C LEU A 191 12.11 -5.65 12.67
N LEU A 192 11.84 -5.93 11.39
CA LEU A 192 12.44 -7.06 10.68
C LEU A 192 13.97 -6.95 10.63
N LYS A 193 14.52 -5.76 10.35
CA LYS A 193 15.98 -5.53 10.36
C LYS A 193 16.60 -5.69 11.75
N ALA A 194 15.81 -5.55 12.81
CA ALA A 194 16.24 -5.85 14.17
C ALA A 194 16.01 -7.33 14.58
N GLY A 195 15.61 -8.19 13.65
CA GLY A 195 15.35 -9.61 13.90
C GLY A 195 13.98 -9.91 14.52
N ILE A 196 13.04 -8.96 14.49
CA ILE A 196 11.68 -9.15 15.02
C ILE A 196 10.71 -9.38 13.86
N PRO A 197 10.20 -10.61 13.67
CA PRO A 197 9.16 -10.85 12.69
C PRO A 197 7.84 -10.25 13.16
N MET A 198 7.06 -9.73 12.21
CA MET A 198 5.73 -9.19 12.47
C MET A 198 4.72 -9.87 11.55
N ASP A 199 3.68 -10.47 12.15
CA ASP A 199 2.56 -11.04 11.42
C ASP A 199 1.56 -9.93 11.06
N SER A 200 1.23 -9.86 9.77
CA SER A 200 0.38 -8.83 9.19
C SER A 200 -1.04 -9.34 8.98
N ARG A 201 -1.90 -9.17 9.99
CA ARG A 201 -3.21 -9.84 10.04
C ARG A 201 -4.28 -9.20 9.14
N PHE A 202 -4.67 -7.95 9.43
CA PHE A 202 -5.74 -7.26 8.70
C PHE A 202 -5.63 -5.72 8.76
N GLY A 203 -6.24 -5.07 7.78
CA GLY A 203 -6.55 -3.64 7.80
C GLY A 203 -8.01 -3.44 8.16
N GLY A 204 -8.35 -2.34 8.83
CA GLY A 204 -9.69 -2.13 9.36
C GLY A 204 -10.01 -0.67 9.69
N THR A 205 -11.25 -0.43 10.07
CA THR A 205 -11.66 0.83 10.69
C THR A 205 -11.72 0.64 12.20
N LEU A 206 -11.02 1.51 12.93
CA LEU A 206 -10.99 1.51 14.39
C LEU A 206 -11.90 2.63 14.91
N GLN A 207 -12.86 2.27 15.74
CA GLN A 207 -13.74 3.23 16.39
C GLN A 207 -12.98 3.99 17.47
N PHE A 208 -13.10 5.31 17.45
CA PHE A 208 -12.68 6.22 18.50
C PHE A 208 -13.90 6.72 19.28
N HIS A 209 -13.73 6.80 20.60
CA HIS A 209 -14.69 7.40 21.52
C HIS A 209 -13.91 8.23 22.55
N GLN A 210 -14.27 9.50 22.76
CA GLN A 210 -13.56 10.43 23.64
C GLN A 210 -12.03 10.46 23.38
N ASN A 211 -11.62 10.51 22.11
CA ASN A 211 -10.21 10.47 21.66
C ASN A 211 -9.45 9.18 22.03
N LYS A 212 -10.14 8.11 22.43
CA LYS A 212 -9.52 6.81 22.75
C LYS A 212 -9.95 5.74 21.76
N PRO A 213 -9.01 4.88 21.31
CA PRO A 213 -9.36 3.72 20.49
C PRO A 213 -10.20 2.75 21.31
N ARG A 214 -11.30 2.28 20.73
CA ARG A 214 -12.25 1.37 21.39
C ARG A 214 -12.17 -0.05 20.83
N ARG A 215 -12.59 -0.23 19.58
CA ARG A 215 -12.71 -1.54 18.92
C ARG A 215 -12.67 -1.40 17.40
N PHE A 216 -12.26 -2.45 16.71
CA PHE A 216 -12.43 -2.52 15.27
C PHE A 216 -13.90 -2.74 14.93
N THR A 217 -14.44 -1.97 13.98
CA THR A 217 -15.82 -2.15 13.50
C THR A 217 -15.89 -2.87 12.17
N ASP A 218 -14.84 -2.74 11.36
CA ASP A 218 -14.75 -3.33 10.03
C ASP A 218 -13.30 -3.84 9.84
N MET A 219 -13.11 -5.00 9.22
CA MET A 219 -11.78 -5.57 8.98
C MET A 219 -11.74 -6.44 7.72
N ILE A 220 -10.61 -6.43 7.04
CA ILE A 220 -10.32 -7.29 5.89
C ILE A 220 -8.93 -7.91 6.09
N TYR A 221 -8.87 -9.24 6.14
CA TYR A 221 -7.61 -9.98 6.29
C TYR A 221 -6.73 -9.84 5.05
N TYR A 222 -5.44 -9.57 5.27
CA TYR A 222 -4.48 -9.36 4.18
C TYR A 222 -4.23 -10.64 3.38
N THR A 223 -4.18 -11.79 4.06
CA THR A 223 -4.01 -13.10 3.42
C THR A 223 -5.16 -13.44 2.48
N GLY A 224 -6.36 -12.93 2.76
CA GLY A 224 -7.57 -13.16 1.97
C GLY A 224 -7.84 -12.12 0.89
N SER A 225 -7.00 -11.08 0.76
CA SER A 225 -7.31 -9.91 -0.06
C SER A 225 -6.39 -9.73 -1.25
N SER A 226 -6.96 -9.22 -2.35
CA SER A 226 -6.25 -8.76 -3.54
C SER A 226 -6.11 -7.24 -3.63
N LEU A 227 -6.83 -6.50 -2.78
CA LEU A 227 -6.84 -5.04 -2.71
C LEU A 227 -6.53 -4.57 -1.28
N ASP A 228 -5.84 -3.45 -1.15
CA ASP A 228 -5.57 -2.91 0.18
C ASP A 228 -6.88 -2.50 0.87
N PRO A 229 -7.14 -2.93 2.11
CA PRO A 229 -8.36 -2.57 2.85
C PRO A 229 -8.57 -1.07 2.99
N SER A 230 -7.49 -0.28 3.10
CA SER A 230 -7.56 1.17 3.25
C SER A 230 -8.18 1.84 2.02
N GLU A 231 -7.81 1.37 0.82
CA GLU A 231 -8.38 1.87 -0.43
C GLU A 231 -9.89 1.59 -0.48
N ILE A 232 -10.31 0.38 -0.09
CA ILE A 232 -11.72 -0.03 -0.04
C ILE A 232 -12.52 0.85 0.94
N PHE A 233 -12.01 1.03 2.16
CA PHE A 233 -12.71 1.79 3.20
C PHE A 233 -12.83 3.28 2.87
N ILE A 234 -11.81 3.87 2.22
CA ILE A 234 -11.87 5.27 1.75
C ILE A 234 -12.88 5.39 0.61
N ALA A 235 -12.79 4.53 -0.42
CA ALA A 235 -13.69 4.58 -1.56
C ALA A 235 -15.16 4.36 -1.16
N SER A 236 -15.39 3.51 -0.16
CA SER A 236 -16.71 3.21 0.39
C SER A 236 -17.20 4.23 1.44
N ARG A 237 -16.44 5.31 1.69
CA ARG A 237 -16.73 6.35 2.70
C ARG A 237 -17.05 5.78 4.08
N MET A 238 -16.28 4.77 4.51
CA MET A 238 -16.46 4.08 5.79
C MET A 238 -15.66 4.74 6.94
N THR A 239 -14.92 5.80 6.67
CA THR A 239 -14.14 6.56 7.65
C THR A 239 -14.85 7.85 8.08
N SER A 240 -14.44 8.37 9.23
CA SER A 240 -14.84 9.69 9.75
C SER A 240 -13.67 10.33 10.49
N VAL A 241 -12.51 10.37 9.84
CA VAL A 241 -11.25 10.92 10.37
C VAL A 241 -11.42 12.38 10.80
N SER A 242 -12.18 13.15 10.02
CA SER A 242 -12.50 14.55 10.32
C SER A 242 -13.31 14.70 11.61
N GLU A 243 -14.25 13.79 11.88
CA GLU A 243 -15.01 13.79 13.15
C GLU A 243 -14.13 13.40 14.33
N VAL A 244 -13.25 12.41 14.15
CA VAL A 244 -12.29 12.02 15.21
C VAL A 244 -11.35 13.18 15.52
N ALA A 245 -10.83 13.86 14.50
CA ALA A 245 -9.94 15.02 14.70
C ALA A 245 -10.62 16.19 15.44
N ARG A 246 -11.94 16.39 15.23
CA ARG A 246 -12.68 17.53 15.79
C ARG A 246 -13.32 17.24 17.15
N ARG A 247 -13.85 16.02 17.32
CA ARG A 247 -14.73 15.64 18.43
C ARG A 247 -14.21 14.45 19.23
N GLY A 248 -13.21 13.73 18.71
CA GLY A 248 -12.72 12.49 19.32
C GLY A 248 -13.65 11.30 19.14
N GLU A 249 -14.61 11.40 18.22
CA GLU A 249 -15.65 10.40 17.94
C GLU A 249 -15.64 10.04 16.46
N GLY A 250 -15.71 8.75 16.14
CA GLY A 250 -15.79 8.30 14.74
C GLY A 250 -14.93 7.07 14.46
N LYS A 251 -14.47 6.95 13.22
CA LYS A 251 -13.71 5.81 12.72
C LYS A 251 -12.50 6.27 11.92
N VAL A 252 -11.34 5.69 12.19
CA VAL A 252 -10.11 5.92 11.41
C VAL A 252 -9.58 4.61 10.86
N LEU A 253 -8.75 4.68 9.83
CA LEU A 253 -8.04 3.53 9.30
C LEU A 253 -6.94 3.11 10.27
N CYS A 254 -6.94 1.83 10.63
CA CYS A 254 -5.89 1.21 11.41
C CYS A 254 -5.58 -0.17 10.83
N ASN A 255 -4.44 -0.71 11.23
CA ASN A 255 -4.06 -2.08 10.91
C ASN A 255 -3.64 -2.81 12.18
N PHE A 256 -3.86 -4.12 12.17
CA PHE A 256 -3.53 -5.01 13.27
C PHE A 256 -2.37 -5.91 12.90
N ARG A 257 -1.42 -6.01 13.82
CA ARG A 257 -0.19 -6.78 13.69
C ARG A 257 0.05 -7.59 14.95
N GLU A 258 0.80 -8.66 14.82
CA GLU A 258 1.30 -9.41 15.97
C GLU A 258 2.81 -9.55 15.91
N ILE A 259 3.47 -9.42 17.06
CA ILE A 259 4.89 -9.75 17.22
C ILE A 259 5.05 -10.87 18.27
N PRO A 260 6.16 -11.64 18.26
CA PRO A 260 6.46 -12.59 19.33
C PRO A 260 6.54 -11.87 20.69
N ALA A 261 5.91 -12.40 21.74
CA ALA A 261 5.90 -11.75 23.05
C ALA A 261 7.32 -11.55 23.62
N ALA A 262 8.22 -12.50 23.39
CA ALA A 262 9.63 -12.40 23.79
C ALA A 262 10.38 -11.20 23.16
N SER A 263 9.88 -10.66 22.04
CA SER A 263 10.49 -9.52 21.36
C SER A 263 10.03 -8.16 21.87
N LEU A 264 9.01 -8.11 22.74
CA LEU A 264 8.36 -6.88 23.18
C LEU A 264 9.35 -5.82 23.72
N PRO A 265 10.31 -6.14 24.62
CA PRO A 265 11.24 -5.13 25.14
C PRO A 265 12.14 -4.50 24.06
N LEU A 266 12.49 -5.27 23.02
CA LEU A 266 13.28 -4.75 21.90
C LEU A 266 12.40 -3.95 20.93
N ALA A 267 11.17 -4.43 20.67
CA ALA A 267 10.20 -3.73 19.83
C ALA A 267 9.90 -2.33 20.39
N GLU A 268 9.65 -2.20 21.71
CA GLU A 268 9.39 -0.90 22.36
C GLU A 268 10.55 0.09 22.18
N LYS A 269 11.80 -0.36 22.32
CA LYS A 269 12.98 0.48 22.08
C LYS A 269 13.04 0.99 20.63
N ILE A 270 12.74 0.12 19.67
CA ILE A 270 12.75 0.49 18.25
C ILE A 270 11.59 1.44 17.91
N ILE A 271 10.40 1.20 18.47
CA ILE A 271 9.24 2.07 18.32
C ILE A 271 9.53 3.46 18.89
N ALA A 272 10.21 3.55 20.03
CA ALA A 272 10.66 4.83 20.58
C ALA A 272 11.65 5.55 19.66
N LYS A 273 12.61 4.84 19.05
CA LYS A 273 13.52 5.41 18.04
C LYS A 273 12.77 5.89 16.79
N LEU A 274 11.80 5.11 16.28
CA LEU A 274 10.94 5.50 15.16
C LEU A 274 10.19 6.80 15.46
N LYS A 275 9.65 6.93 16.68
CA LYS A 275 8.97 8.15 17.13
C LYS A 275 9.89 9.37 17.11
N ASN A 276 11.14 9.22 17.56
CA ASN A 276 12.15 10.28 17.51
C ASN A 276 12.54 10.64 16.06
N ALA A 277 12.47 9.68 15.14
CA ALA A 277 12.64 9.88 13.69
C ALA A 277 11.38 10.45 13.00
N GLY A 278 10.36 10.88 13.76
CA GLY A 278 9.13 11.45 13.20
C GLY A 278 8.13 10.42 12.64
N ILE A 279 8.32 9.12 12.90
CA ILE A 279 7.39 8.05 12.55
C ILE A 279 6.67 7.58 13.82
N ASN A 280 5.45 8.07 14.02
CA ASN A 280 4.64 7.82 15.20
C ASN A 280 3.40 6.97 14.86
N GLY A 281 3.60 5.93 14.03
CA GLY A 281 2.49 5.13 13.51
C GLY A 281 1.91 4.11 14.48
N VAL A 282 2.59 3.75 15.57
CA VAL A 282 2.06 2.78 16.56
C VAL A 282 1.09 3.49 17.50
N LEU A 283 -0.17 3.05 17.50
CA LEU A 283 -1.24 3.60 18.33
C LEU A 283 -1.35 2.88 19.68
N VAL A 284 -1.36 1.53 19.65
CA VAL A 284 -1.46 0.69 20.85
C VAL A 284 -0.52 -0.49 20.73
N VAL A 285 0.18 -0.81 21.81
CA VAL A 285 0.88 -2.08 22.01
C VAL A 285 0.18 -2.81 23.14
N GLY A 286 -0.26 -4.05 22.88
CA GLY A 286 -0.94 -4.87 23.85
C GLY A 286 -0.03 -5.59 24.82
N GLU A 287 -0.65 -6.40 25.67
CA GLU A 287 0.04 -7.37 26.52
C GLU A 287 0.10 -8.74 25.83
N ALA A 288 1.06 -9.57 26.24
CA ALA A 288 1.25 -10.90 25.69
C ALA A 288 0.00 -11.79 25.91
N GLY A 289 -0.55 -12.33 24.83
CA GLY A 289 -1.72 -13.22 24.85
C GLY A 289 -3.02 -12.55 25.28
N LYS A 290 -3.06 -11.21 25.36
CA LYS A 290 -4.26 -10.44 25.69
C LYS A 290 -4.86 -9.79 24.45
N SER A 291 -6.17 -9.58 24.48
CA SER A 291 -6.86 -8.86 23.41
C SER A 291 -6.55 -7.36 23.47
N VAL A 292 -6.49 -6.72 22.30
CA VAL A 292 -6.32 -5.26 22.16
C VAL A 292 -7.47 -4.71 21.33
N CYS A 293 -8.22 -3.74 21.86
CA CYS A 293 -9.41 -3.19 21.20
C CYS A 293 -10.35 -4.29 20.69
N GLU A 294 -10.68 -5.24 21.58
CA GLU A 294 -11.52 -6.43 21.34
C GLU A 294 -10.93 -7.47 20.38
N MET A 295 -9.73 -7.25 19.83
CA MET A 295 -9.09 -8.20 18.92
C MET A 295 -8.20 -9.16 19.70
N PRO A 296 -8.44 -10.47 19.61
CA PRO A 296 -7.59 -11.45 20.29
C PRO A 296 -6.21 -11.49 19.65
N SER A 297 -5.18 -11.70 20.47
CA SER A 297 -3.84 -12.03 20.02
C SER A 297 -3.54 -13.50 20.22
N GLY A 298 -2.69 -14.06 19.35
CA GLY A 298 -2.21 -15.43 19.51
C GLY A 298 -1.52 -15.70 20.86
N LEU A 299 -1.48 -16.97 21.27
CA LEU A 299 -0.66 -17.40 22.41
C LEU A 299 0.81 -17.06 22.12
N ASN A 300 1.51 -16.49 23.10
CA ASN A 300 2.88 -15.99 22.95
C ASN A 300 3.05 -14.89 21.87
N LYS A 301 1.99 -14.14 21.60
CA LYS A 301 2.00 -12.96 20.71
C LYS A 301 1.57 -11.71 21.46
N VAL A 302 2.04 -10.56 20.99
CA VAL A 302 1.56 -9.25 21.39
C VAL A 302 0.88 -8.60 20.20
N GLY A 303 -0.38 -8.21 20.38
CA GLY A 303 -1.13 -7.43 19.40
C GLY A 303 -0.66 -5.97 19.36
N MET A 304 -0.55 -5.43 18.16
CA MET A 304 -0.20 -4.04 17.91
C MET A 304 -1.21 -3.43 16.95
N ILE A 305 -1.65 -2.21 17.28
CA ILE A 305 -2.51 -1.41 16.41
C ILE A 305 -1.68 -0.25 15.89
N MET A 306 -1.62 -0.09 14.57
CA MET A 306 -0.92 1.03 13.94
C MET A 306 -1.90 1.87 13.11
N MET A 307 -1.65 3.17 13.07
CA MET A 307 -2.38 4.13 12.26
C MET A 307 -2.23 3.83 10.76
N GLY A 308 -3.31 3.99 10.01
CA GLY A 308 -3.26 3.98 8.55
C GLY A 308 -2.58 5.23 8.00
N GLY A 309 -1.63 5.04 7.08
CA GLY A 309 -0.91 6.15 6.43
C GLY A 309 -1.81 7.04 5.55
N LEU A 310 -2.95 6.50 5.10
CA LEU A 310 -3.92 7.21 4.26
C LEU A 310 -5.01 7.96 5.04
N ASN A 311 -4.98 7.97 6.38
CA ASN A 311 -5.97 8.72 7.18
C ASN A 311 -6.05 10.22 6.81
N PRO A 312 -4.93 10.95 6.58
CA PRO A 312 -5.02 12.33 6.10
C PRO A 312 -5.79 12.42 4.78
N VAL A 313 -5.47 11.56 3.81
CA VAL A 313 -6.15 11.53 2.50
C VAL A 313 -7.64 11.18 2.66
N ALA A 314 -7.99 10.27 3.57
CA ALA A 314 -9.37 9.97 3.90
C ALA A 314 -10.12 11.23 4.39
N ALA A 315 -9.49 12.07 5.22
CA ALA A 315 -10.06 13.34 5.63
C ALA A 315 -10.30 14.31 4.45
N ALA A 316 -9.44 14.31 3.42
CA ALA A 316 -9.71 15.08 2.20
C ALA A 316 -10.93 14.54 1.43
N VAL A 317 -11.04 13.21 1.28
CA VAL A 317 -12.17 12.54 0.61
C VAL A 317 -13.49 12.76 1.36
N GLU A 318 -13.46 12.76 2.69
CA GLU A 318 -14.60 13.11 3.55
C GLU A 318 -15.10 14.55 3.35
N ASN A 319 -14.24 15.45 2.84
CA ASN A 319 -14.58 16.83 2.48
C ASN A 319 -14.83 16.98 0.97
N ASP A 320 -15.26 15.90 0.31
CA ASP A 320 -15.64 15.85 -1.11
C ASP A 320 -14.53 16.27 -2.08
N ILE A 321 -13.26 16.05 -1.70
CA ILE A 321 -12.10 16.22 -2.57
C ILE A 321 -11.64 14.83 -3.03
N PRO A 322 -11.92 14.43 -4.29
CA PRO A 322 -11.55 13.11 -4.79
C PRO A 322 -10.04 12.90 -4.77
N ALA A 323 -9.64 11.67 -4.44
CA ALA A 323 -8.26 11.23 -4.47
C ALA A 323 -8.18 9.81 -5.03
N ALA A 324 -7.38 9.59 -6.06
CA ALA A 324 -7.04 8.24 -6.49
C ALA A 324 -5.86 7.74 -5.66
N SER A 325 -6.12 6.89 -4.67
CA SER A 325 -5.09 6.40 -3.75
C SER A 325 -4.57 5.03 -4.18
N GLN A 326 -3.27 4.86 -4.04
CA GLN A 326 -2.60 3.58 -4.17
C GLN A 326 -1.86 3.35 -2.85
N ALA A 327 -2.24 2.32 -2.12
CA ALA A 327 -1.53 1.90 -0.92
C ALA A 327 -0.30 1.09 -1.31
N MET A 328 0.74 1.17 -0.48
CA MET A 328 1.95 0.38 -0.65
C MET A 328 2.62 0.60 -2.03
N SER A 329 2.63 1.84 -2.52
CA SER A 329 2.99 2.18 -3.91
C SER A 329 4.46 2.01 -4.26
N GLY A 330 5.33 1.85 -3.26
CA GLY A 330 6.76 1.67 -3.48
C GLY A 330 7.57 2.19 -2.31
N LEU A 331 8.85 2.44 -2.58
CA LEU A 331 9.84 2.93 -1.64
C LEU A 331 10.45 4.22 -2.19
N ILE A 332 10.67 5.21 -1.33
CA ILE A 332 11.42 6.42 -1.69
C ILE A 332 12.49 6.72 -0.63
N PRO A 333 13.57 7.44 -0.98
CA PRO A 333 14.57 7.85 0.00
C PRO A 333 13.94 8.70 1.12
N TYR A 334 14.36 8.47 2.36
CA TYR A 334 13.92 9.28 3.51
C TYR A 334 14.23 10.78 3.32
N SER A 335 15.33 11.10 2.63
CA SER A 335 15.71 12.47 2.30
C SER A 335 14.77 13.18 1.32
N SER A 336 13.87 12.45 0.65
CA SER A 336 12.87 13.03 -0.26
C SER A 336 11.66 13.60 0.47
N PHE A 337 11.49 13.32 1.76
CA PHE A 337 10.37 13.82 2.53
C PHE A 337 10.62 15.21 3.11
N LYS A 338 9.53 15.97 3.25
CA LYS A 338 9.46 17.24 3.98
C LYS A 338 8.40 17.15 5.05
N ASN A 339 8.46 18.04 6.03
CA ASN A 339 7.38 18.15 7.00
C ASN A 339 6.10 18.66 6.30
N TYR A 340 4.96 18.07 6.63
CA TYR A 340 3.67 18.39 6.04
C TYR A 340 3.29 19.86 6.19
N TRP A 341 3.56 20.49 7.33
CA TRP A 341 3.20 21.89 7.59
C TRP A 341 3.98 22.84 6.66
N GLU A 342 5.28 22.56 6.46
CA GLU A 342 6.12 23.27 5.50
C GLU A 342 5.60 23.06 4.07
N ALA A 343 5.39 21.80 3.67
CA ALA A 343 4.91 21.45 2.34
C ALA A 343 3.53 22.03 2.01
N ALA A 344 2.67 22.19 3.02
CA ALA A 344 1.33 22.76 2.89
C ALA A 344 1.31 24.30 2.93
N GLY A 345 2.40 24.95 3.32
CA GLY A 345 2.42 26.39 3.61
C GLY A 345 1.48 26.77 4.76
N LEU A 346 1.34 25.88 5.75
CA LEU A 346 0.47 26.05 6.92
C LEU A 346 1.32 26.17 8.19
N LYS A 347 0.87 26.98 9.16
CA LYS A 347 1.55 27.07 10.44
C LYS A 347 1.29 25.81 11.25
N LYS A 348 2.35 25.13 11.69
CA LYS A 348 2.24 24.01 12.63
C LYS A 348 1.56 24.50 13.92
N PRO A 349 0.46 23.86 14.36
CA PRO A 349 -0.18 24.20 15.62
C PRO A 349 0.79 23.96 16.80
N ALA A 350 0.68 24.80 17.82
CA ALA A 350 1.53 24.77 19.02
C ALA A 350 1.30 23.51 19.87
#